data_AF-A0A2H0ZAC2-F1
#
_entry.id   AF-A0A2H0ZAC2-F1
#
_cell.length_a   1.000
_cell.length_b   1.000
_cell.length_c   1.000
_cell.angle_alpha   90.00
_cell.angle_beta   90.00
_cell.angle_gamma   90.00
#
_symmetry.space_group_name_H-M   'P 1'
#
loop_
_entity.id
_entity.type
_entity.pdbx_description
1 polymer ?
#
loop_
_entity_poly.entity_id
_entity_poly.type
_entity_poly.pdbx_seq_one_letter_code
_entity_poly.pdbx_strand_id
1 'polypeptide(L)'
;MMLIFIPIIVVILVFFFIGALQSGTPEGIAKEIARTQLEIFREIKERNPALAPKQLYMKTVSARPGYSDEQAKNIVKDAEHLAKEHDEKMGLRMTVFQLVAVEYLARTNQAPHKHFDDFWAVVSSIIPEDL
;
A
#
# COMPACT_ATOMS: atom_id res chain seq x y z
N MET A 1 12.44 19.92 -24.83
CA MET A 1 12.56 18.97 -23.71
C MET A 1 11.86 19.60 -22.50
N MET A 2 10.55 19.39 -22.37
CA MET A 2 9.71 19.74 -21.21
C MET A 2 8.26 19.43 -21.59
N LEU A 3 7.43 19.04 -20.61
CA LEU A 3 5.97 18.77 -20.68
C LEU A 3 5.51 17.29 -20.69
N ILE A 4 6.06 16.44 -19.82
CA ILE A 4 5.39 15.17 -19.43
C ILE A 4 5.48 14.93 -17.92
N PHE A 5 5.26 15.96 -17.09
CA PHE A 5 5.27 15.81 -15.61
C PHE A 5 4.04 16.37 -14.90
N ILE A 6 3.12 16.99 -15.64
CA ILE A 6 1.93 17.64 -15.08
C ILE A 6 0.80 16.66 -14.68
N PRO A 7 0.53 15.51 -15.36
CA PRO A 7 -0.64 14.70 -14.99
C PRO A 7 -0.46 13.99 -13.64
N ILE A 8 0.76 13.63 -13.24
CA ILE A 8 1.04 12.94 -11.98
C ILE A 8 0.76 13.86 -10.77
N ILE A 9 1.17 15.12 -10.84
CA ILE A 9 1.00 16.08 -9.74
C ILE A 9 -0.48 16.43 -9.52
N VAL A 10 -1.27 16.51 -10.61
CA VAL A 10 -2.71 16.84 -10.52
C VAL A 10 -3.50 15.67 -9.92
N VAL A 11 -3.16 14.42 -10.24
CA VAL A 11 -3.77 13.24 -9.60
C VAL A 11 -3.44 13.20 -8.10
N ILE A 12 -2.18 13.42 -7.73
CA ILE A 12 -1.75 13.47 -6.31
C ILE A 12 -2.52 14.55 -5.53
N LEU A 13 -2.74 15.73 -6.11
CA LEU A 13 -3.46 16.83 -5.45
C LEU A 13 -4.97 16.56 -5.31
N VAL A 14 -5.62 15.96 -6.30
CA VAL A 14 -7.07 15.63 -6.21
C VAL A 14 -7.32 14.52 -5.18
N PHE A 15 -6.42 13.54 -5.05
CA PHE A 15 -6.49 12.54 -3.98
C PHE A 15 -6.27 13.13 -2.59
N PHE A 16 -5.40 14.14 -2.46
CA PHE A 16 -5.11 14.80 -1.19
C PHE A 16 -6.36 15.49 -0.59
N PHE A 17 -7.23 16.07 -1.43
CA PHE A 17 -8.42 16.78 -0.95
C PHE A 17 -9.65 15.90 -0.69
N ILE A 18 -9.80 14.75 -1.40
CA ILE A 18 -10.98 13.88 -1.21
C ILE A 18 -10.79 12.89 -0.05
N GLY A 19 -9.54 12.52 0.30
CA GLY A 19 -9.23 11.59 1.41
C GLY A 19 -9.33 12.19 2.82
N ALA A 20 -9.28 13.51 2.97
CA ALA A 20 -9.16 14.18 4.26
C ALA A 20 -10.41 14.08 5.17
N LEU A 21 -11.57 13.66 4.66
CA LEU A 21 -12.82 13.55 5.42
C LEU A 21 -13.05 12.19 6.10
N GLN A 22 -12.22 11.17 5.82
CA GLN A 22 -12.29 9.84 6.47
C GLN A 22 -10.93 9.38 7.04
N SER A 23 -9.88 10.20 6.98
CA SER A 23 -8.47 9.83 7.26
C SER A 23 -8.11 9.52 8.73
N GLY A 24 -9.09 9.52 9.64
CA GLY A 24 -8.88 9.27 11.08
C GLY A 24 -9.31 7.90 11.60
N THR A 25 -10.10 7.12 10.85
CA THR A 25 -10.56 5.79 11.28
C THR A 25 -9.65 4.69 10.74
N PRO A 26 -9.59 3.51 11.40
CA PRO A 26 -8.86 2.35 10.89
C PRO A 26 -9.22 2.01 9.43
N GLU A 27 -10.52 1.93 9.13
CA GLU A 27 -11.03 1.66 7.78
C GLU A 27 -10.64 2.74 6.77
N GLY A 28 -10.73 4.02 7.17
CA GLY A 28 -10.40 5.15 6.30
C GLY A 28 -8.93 5.16 5.89
N ILE A 29 -8.04 4.91 6.86
CA ILE A 29 -6.60 4.77 6.62
C ILE A 29 -6.32 3.57 5.71
N ALA A 30 -6.91 2.41 6.00
CA ALA A 30 -6.74 1.21 5.18
C ALA A 30 -7.20 1.43 3.72
N LYS A 31 -8.34 2.08 3.54
CA LYS A 31 -8.92 2.39 2.23
C LYS A 31 -8.07 3.37 1.42
N GLU A 32 -7.58 4.43 2.06
CA GLU A 32 -6.69 5.43 1.44
C GLU A 32 -5.41 4.76 0.91
N ILE A 33 -4.77 3.96 1.76
CA ILE A 33 -3.52 3.28 1.43
C ILE A 33 -3.76 2.22 0.36
N ALA A 34 -4.78 1.36 0.50
CA ALA A 34 -5.02 0.27 -0.44
C ALA A 34 -5.31 0.76 -1.86
N ARG A 35 -6.10 1.84 -2.02
CA ARG A 35 -6.39 2.43 -3.35
C ARG A 35 -5.12 3.00 -3.98
N THR A 36 -4.40 3.82 -3.23
CA THR A 36 -3.16 4.44 -3.70
C THR A 36 -2.14 3.39 -4.12
N GLN A 37 -1.95 2.35 -3.32
CA GLN A 37 -0.98 1.29 -3.62
C GLN A 37 -1.40 0.43 -4.82
N LEU A 38 -2.69 0.17 -5.00
CA LEU A 38 -3.18 -0.57 -6.16
C LEU A 38 -2.94 0.19 -7.47
N GLU A 39 -3.14 1.50 -7.46
CA GLU A 39 -2.88 2.37 -8.62
C GLU A 39 -1.39 2.41 -8.95
N ILE A 40 -0.55 2.67 -7.95
CA ILE A 40 0.91 2.65 -8.09
C ILE A 40 1.38 1.28 -8.61
N PHE A 41 0.88 0.18 -8.05
CA PHE A 41 1.24 -1.17 -8.47
C PHE A 41 0.93 -1.40 -9.95
N ARG A 42 -0.27 -1.04 -10.40
CA ARG A 42 -0.70 -1.19 -11.80
C ARG A 42 0.22 -0.40 -12.74
N GLU A 43 0.51 0.85 -12.39
CA GLU A 43 1.39 1.69 -13.20
C GLU A 43 2.82 1.11 -13.28
N ILE A 44 3.39 0.64 -12.17
CA ILE A 44 4.73 0.05 -12.17
C ILE A 44 4.75 -1.27 -12.94
N LYS A 45 3.74 -2.13 -12.78
CA LYS A 45 3.61 -3.41 -13.48
C LYS A 45 3.49 -3.21 -14.98
N GLU A 46 2.68 -2.24 -15.41
CA GLU A 46 2.52 -1.89 -16.82
C GLU A 46 3.82 -1.37 -17.43
N ARG A 47 4.55 -0.50 -16.73
CA ARG A 47 5.82 0.05 -17.20
C ARG A 47 6.99 -0.96 -17.13
N ASN A 48 6.90 -1.97 -16.26
CA ASN A 48 7.99 -2.89 -15.97
C ASN A 48 7.47 -4.35 -15.84
N PRO A 49 6.92 -4.95 -16.92
CA PRO A 49 6.26 -6.25 -16.84
C PRO A 49 7.21 -7.43 -16.52
N ALA A 50 8.52 -7.23 -16.70
CA ALA A 50 9.55 -8.24 -16.42
C ALA A 50 10.00 -8.29 -14.95
N LEU A 51 9.50 -7.40 -14.08
CA LEU A 51 9.87 -7.41 -12.67
C LEU A 51 9.36 -8.67 -11.98
N ALA A 52 10.22 -9.27 -11.16
CA ALA A 52 9.78 -10.32 -10.26
C ALA A 52 8.75 -9.77 -9.25
N PRO A 53 7.73 -10.54 -8.83
CA PRO A 53 6.66 -10.06 -7.96
C PRO A 53 7.16 -9.34 -6.70
N LYS A 54 8.18 -9.90 -6.03
CA LYS A 54 8.75 -9.30 -4.82
C LYS A 54 9.37 -7.92 -5.07
N GLN A 55 10.04 -7.73 -6.22
CA GLN A 55 10.60 -6.42 -6.61
C GLN A 55 9.49 -5.43 -6.95
N LEU A 56 8.42 -5.91 -7.57
CA LEU A 56 7.25 -5.10 -7.89
C LEU A 56 6.57 -4.59 -6.60
N TYR A 57 6.39 -5.45 -5.58
CA TYR A 57 5.86 -5.04 -4.28
C TYR A 57 6.76 -4.03 -3.58
N MET A 58 8.08 -4.24 -3.58
CA MET A 58 9.03 -3.28 -3.01
C MET A 58 8.96 -1.92 -3.70
N LYS A 59 8.98 -1.89 -5.04
CA LYS A 59 8.87 -0.63 -5.80
C LYS A 59 7.53 0.07 -5.60
N THR A 60 6.47 -0.69 -5.40
CA THR A 60 5.14 -0.16 -5.09
C THR A 60 5.16 0.60 -3.76
N VAL A 61 5.77 0.01 -2.72
CA VAL A 61 5.92 0.67 -1.41
C VAL A 61 6.86 1.85 -1.49
N SER A 62 8.05 1.73 -2.11
CA SER A 62 9.03 2.82 -2.16
C SER A 62 8.66 3.98 -3.09
N ALA A 63 7.68 3.79 -3.99
CA ALA A 63 7.08 4.89 -4.73
C ALA A 63 6.23 5.83 -3.84
N ARG A 64 5.87 5.39 -2.62
CA ARG A 64 5.15 6.24 -1.67
C ARG A 64 6.12 7.22 -0.98
N PRO A 65 5.79 8.52 -0.91
CA PRO A 65 6.62 9.49 -0.21
C PRO A 65 6.86 9.10 1.25
N GLY A 66 8.11 9.23 1.70
CA GLY A 66 8.52 8.88 3.07
C GLY A 66 9.03 7.45 3.26
N TYR A 67 9.01 6.60 2.22
CA TYR A 67 9.56 5.25 2.28
C TYR A 67 10.85 5.12 1.48
N SER A 68 11.93 4.77 2.17
CA SER A 68 13.18 4.31 1.56
C SER A 68 13.05 2.87 1.05
N ASP A 69 13.96 2.46 0.17
CA ASP A 69 14.04 1.07 -0.32
C ASP A 69 14.25 0.06 0.81
N GLU A 70 15.00 0.42 1.87
CA GLU A 70 15.18 -0.45 3.04
C GLU A 70 13.88 -0.58 3.86
N GLN A 71 13.11 0.50 4.04
CA GLN A 71 11.79 0.39 4.69
C GLN A 71 10.83 -0.45 3.86
N ALA A 72 10.81 -0.27 2.53
CA ALA A 72 9.99 -1.08 1.63
C ALA A 72 10.36 -2.56 1.69
N LYS A 73 11.65 -2.87 1.74
CA LYS A 73 12.15 -4.24 1.91
C LYS A 73 11.69 -4.86 3.24
N ASN A 74 11.73 -4.11 4.33
CA ASN A 74 11.27 -4.57 5.63
C ASN A 74 9.76 -4.85 5.63
N ILE A 75 8.95 -3.95 5.06
CA ILE A 75 7.50 -4.15 4.92
C ILE A 75 7.19 -5.42 4.13
N VAL A 76 7.86 -5.64 3.00
CA VAL A 76 7.65 -6.84 2.18
C VAL A 76 8.09 -8.11 2.92
N LYS A 77 9.16 -8.04 3.72
CA LYS A 77 9.64 -9.16 4.53
C LYS A 77 8.65 -9.50 5.64
N ASP A 78 8.13 -8.50 6.33
CA ASP A 78 7.14 -8.67 7.41
C ASP A 78 5.83 -9.22 6.84
N ALA A 79 5.40 -8.72 5.68
CA ALA A 79 4.25 -9.27 4.94
C ALA A 79 4.45 -10.74 4.55
N GLU A 80 5.66 -11.14 4.15
CA GLU A 80 5.99 -12.55 3.86
C GLU A 80 5.93 -13.43 5.11
N HIS A 81 6.30 -12.90 6.27
CA HIS A 81 6.19 -13.62 7.54
C HIS A 81 4.72 -13.80 7.92
N LEU A 82 3.95 -12.71 7.88
CA LEU A 82 2.52 -12.71 8.19
C LEU A 82 1.75 -13.65 7.26
N ALA A 83 2.09 -13.69 5.97
CA ALA A 83 1.50 -14.61 5.00
C ALA A 83 1.65 -16.07 5.45
N LYS A 84 2.83 -16.45 5.96
CA LYS A 84 3.09 -17.80 6.46
C LYS A 84 2.34 -18.10 7.76
N GLU A 85 2.24 -17.12 8.66
CA GLU A 85 1.52 -17.28 9.93
C GLU A 85 0.02 -17.49 9.73
N HIS A 86 -0.55 -16.89 8.69
CA HIS A 86 -1.99 -16.92 8.41
C HIS A 86 -2.39 -17.90 7.30
N ASP A 87 -1.46 -18.73 6.78
CA ASP A 87 -1.68 -19.61 5.63
C ASP A 87 -2.23 -18.88 4.38
N GLU A 88 -1.78 -17.64 4.20
CA GLU A 88 -2.16 -16.75 3.11
C GLU A 88 -1.09 -16.75 2.02
N LYS A 89 -1.50 -16.53 0.77
CA LYS A 89 -0.56 -16.37 -0.33
C LYS A 89 0.16 -15.03 -0.22
N MET A 90 1.49 -15.05 -0.24
CA MET A 90 2.27 -13.81 -0.31
C MET A 90 1.94 -13.06 -1.61
N GLY A 91 1.51 -11.80 -1.47
CA GLY A 91 1.10 -10.97 -2.59
C GLY A 91 1.03 -9.48 -2.24
N LEU A 92 0.50 -8.68 -3.18
CA LEU A 92 0.29 -7.24 -2.97
C LEU A 92 -0.61 -6.98 -1.76
N ARG A 93 -1.64 -7.81 -1.57
CA ARG A 93 -2.58 -7.71 -0.44
C ARG A 93 -1.88 -7.73 0.92
N MET A 94 -1.01 -8.72 1.16
CA MET A 94 -0.23 -8.83 2.40
C MET A 94 0.73 -7.65 2.57
N THR A 95 1.36 -7.22 1.47
CA THR A 95 2.28 -6.08 1.49
C THR A 95 1.56 -4.79 1.90
N VAL A 96 0.38 -4.55 1.32
CA VAL A 96 -0.42 -3.37 1.62
C VAL A 96 -1.00 -3.43 3.02
N PHE A 97 -1.48 -4.60 3.47
CA PHE A 97 -1.92 -4.78 4.85
C PHE A 97 -0.83 -4.38 5.84
N GLN A 98 0.41 -4.84 5.62
CA GLN A 98 1.53 -4.48 6.48
C GLN A 98 1.85 -2.99 6.44
N LEU A 99 1.79 -2.37 5.26
CA LEU A 99 1.95 -0.92 5.11
C LEU A 99 0.86 -0.14 5.87
N VAL A 100 -0.40 -0.60 5.83
CA VAL A 100 -1.51 -0.02 6.59
C VAL A 100 -1.21 -0.09 8.09
N ALA A 101 -0.77 -1.23 8.60
CA ALA A 101 -0.44 -1.39 10.01
C ALA A 101 0.66 -0.41 10.47
N VAL A 102 1.71 -0.26 9.67
CA VAL A 102 2.82 0.67 9.95
C VAL A 102 2.33 2.12 9.97
N GLU A 103 1.56 2.55 8.97
CA GLU A 103 1.07 3.92 8.91
C GLU A 103 0.02 4.21 9.98
N TYR A 104 -0.83 3.25 10.29
CA TYR A 104 -1.82 3.40 11.34
C TYR A 104 -1.14 3.65 12.69
N LEU A 105 -0.13 2.85 13.04
CA LEU A 105 0.66 3.07 14.26
C LEU A 105 1.32 4.45 14.25
N ALA A 106 1.94 4.84 13.14
CA ALA A 106 2.62 6.14 13.03
C ALA A 106 1.65 7.33 13.15
N ARG A 107 0.44 7.23 12.61
CA ARG A 107 -0.57 8.31 12.61
C ARG A 107 -1.35 8.41 13.92
N THR A 108 -1.61 7.28 14.58
CA THR A 108 -2.55 7.20 15.71
C THR A 108 -1.90 6.83 17.05
N ASN A 109 -0.67 6.31 17.02
CA ASN A 109 0.00 5.68 18.15
C ASN A 109 -0.80 4.53 18.81
N GLN A 110 -1.73 3.92 18.06
CA GLN A 110 -2.54 2.79 18.51
C GLN A 110 -2.03 1.47 17.94
N ALA A 111 -2.24 0.39 18.69
CA ALA A 111 -1.73 -0.92 18.34
C ALA A 111 -2.49 -1.53 17.14
N PRO A 112 -1.83 -1.81 15.99
CA PRO A 112 -2.52 -2.24 14.76
C PRO A 112 -3.29 -3.55 14.90
N HIS A 113 -2.82 -4.48 15.74
CA HIS A 113 -3.46 -5.79 15.92
C HIS A 113 -4.91 -5.70 16.42
N LYS A 114 -5.31 -4.58 17.06
CA LYS A 114 -6.70 -4.36 17.49
C LYS A 114 -7.67 -4.14 16.34
N HIS A 115 -7.15 -3.82 15.16
CA HIS A 115 -7.89 -3.49 13.95
C HIS A 115 -7.54 -4.41 12.79
N PHE A 116 -6.99 -5.59 13.09
CA PHE A 116 -6.58 -6.56 12.08
C PHE A 116 -7.72 -6.86 11.10
N ASP A 117 -8.90 -7.22 11.64
CA ASP A 117 -10.05 -7.59 10.81
C ASP A 117 -10.55 -6.42 9.96
N ASP A 118 -10.59 -5.21 10.53
CA ASP A 118 -10.97 -3.98 9.81
C ASP A 118 -10.02 -3.71 8.63
N PHE A 119 -8.71 -3.78 8.88
CA PHE A 119 -7.70 -3.59 7.85
C PHE A 119 -7.79 -4.68 6.79
N TRP A 120 -7.89 -5.94 7.21
CA TRP A 120 -7.91 -7.08 6.30
C TRP A 120 -9.13 -7.06 5.39
N ALA A 121 -10.32 -6.81 5.94
CA ALA A 121 -11.55 -6.72 5.19
C ALA A 121 -11.48 -5.60 4.13
N VAL A 122 -11.00 -4.40 4.52
CA VAL A 122 -10.88 -3.27 3.61
C VAL A 122 -9.85 -3.55 2.51
N VAL A 123 -8.65 -4.00 2.88
CA VAL A 123 -7.58 -4.30 1.92
C VAL A 123 -8.00 -5.39 0.95
N SER A 124 -8.64 -6.46 1.44
CA SER A 124 -9.13 -7.57 0.60
C SER A 124 -10.26 -7.16 -0.35
N SER A 125 -11.11 -6.20 0.06
CA SER A 125 -12.18 -5.67 -0.80
C SER A 125 -11.67 -4.80 -1.95
N ILE A 126 -10.46 -4.24 -1.82
CA ILE A 126 -9.87 -3.32 -2.80
C ILE A 126 -8.81 -4.02 -3.65
N ILE A 127 -8.01 -4.92 -3.07
CA ILE A 127 -6.89 -5.58 -3.71
C ILE A 127 -7.25 -7.04 -4.04
N PRO A 128 -7.43 -7.35 -5.33
CA PRO A 128 -7.63 -8.72 -5.81
C PRO A 128 -6.49 -9.66 -5.40
N GLU A 129 -6.81 -10.93 -5.25
CA GLU A 129 -5.88 -11.97 -4.79
C GLU A 129 -4.87 -12.38 -5.86
N ASP A 130 -5.22 -12.20 -7.13
CA ASP A 130 -4.52 -12.70 -8.31
C ASP A 130 -3.50 -11.72 -8.90
N LEU A 131 -3.17 -10.62 -8.19
CA LEU A 131 -2.30 -9.54 -8.69
C LEU A 131 -0.78 -9.75 -8.56
#